data_AF-W1JAX2-F1
#
_entry.id   AF-W1JAX2-F1
#
_cell.length_a   1.000
_cell.length_b   1.000
_cell.length_c   1.000
_cell.angle_alpha   90.00
_cell.angle_beta   90.00
_cell.angle_gamma   90.00
#
_symmetry.space_group_name_H-M   'P 1'
#
loop_
_entity.id
_entity.type
_entity.pdbx_description
1 polymer ?
#
loop_
_entity_poly.entity_id
_entity_poly.type
_entity_poly.pdbx_seq_one_letter_code
_entity_poly.pdbx_strand_id
1 'polypeptide(L)'
;MKALDEARGRYQFVGKSLITLPNQVKYVGEGAGIKAITGGDLIEVDGKYEKQFSTIIKAVVLATNNEPMSFTERNGGIARRRVIFPSKNQRKIRNCRRESVGNCR
;
A
#
# COMPACT_ATOMS: atom_id res chain seq x y z
N MET A 1 7.49 5.65 -0.24
CA MET A 1 6.94 6.33 0.96
C MET A 1 7.86 6.02 2.14
N LYS A 2 8.56 6.99 2.74
CA LYS A 2 9.39 6.75 3.95
C LYS A 2 8.55 6.62 5.23
N ALA A 3 7.31 7.11 5.21
CA ALA A 3 6.42 7.17 6.37
C ALA A 3 6.08 5.80 7.00
N LEU A 4 6.21 4.69 6.27
CA LEU A 4 5.99 3.35 6.82
C LEU A 4 7.18 2.88 7.67
N ASP A 5 8.39 3.33 7.34
CA ASP A 5 9.60 2.96 8.07
C ASP A 5 9.80 3.82 9.34
N GLU A 6 9.26 5.04 9.37
CA GLU A 6 9.36 5.95 10.51
C GLU A 6 8.30 5.68 11.58
N ALA A 7 8.71 5.53 12.85
CA ALA A 7 7.82 5.27 13.99
C ALA A 7 6.67 6.30 14.12
N ARG A 8 6.95 7.56 13.76
CA ARG A 8 5.98 8.65 13.76
C ARG A 8 4.98 8.58 12.60
N GLY A 9 5.42 8.13 11.43
CA GLY A 9 4.55 7.94 10.27
C GLY A 9 3.63 6.74 10.44
N ARG A 10 4.05 5.72 11.22
CA ARG A 10 3.25 4.53 11.53
C ARG A 10 1.96 4.83 12.27
N TYR A 11 1.91 5.91 13.04
CA TYR A 11 0.71 6.32 13.77
C TYR A 11 -0.52 6.47 12.86
N GLN A 12 -0.31 6.96 11.63
CA GLN A 12 -1.39 7.15 10.66
C GLN A 12 -2.04 5.83 10.18
N PHE A 13 -1.34 4.72 10.36
CA PHE A 13 -1.76 3.39 9.92
C PHE A 13 -2.32 2.53 11.06
N VAL A 14 -2.31 3.03 12.30
CA VAL A 14 -2.92 2.33 13.43
C VAL A 14 -4.43 2.21 13.21
N GLY A 15 -4.96 1.00 13.38
CA GLY A 15 -6.38 0.69 13.15
C GLY A 15 -6.80 0.66 11.67
N LYS A 16 -5.88 0.83 10.73
CA LYS A 16 -6.16 0.67 9.29
C LYS A 16 -5.87 -0.76 8.86
N SER A 17 -6.83 -1.38 8.18
CA SER A 17 -6.65 -2.73 7.60
C SER A 17 -6.14 -2.70 6.16
N LEU A 18 -6.21 -1.56 5.48
CA LEU A 18 -5.78 -1.39 4.09
C LEU A 18 -4.95 -0.11 3.94
N ILE A 19 -3.76 -0.25 3.36
CA ILE A 19 -2.84 0.84 3.06
C ILE A 19 -2.67 0.89 1.54
N THR A 20 -3.07 1.99 0.92
CA THR A 20 -2.94 2.17 -0.52
C THR A 20 -1.73 3.04 -0.85
N LEU A 21 -0.92 2.58 -1.79
CA LEU A 21 0.22 3.31 -2.36
C LEU A 21 -0.12 3.66 -3.82
N PRO A 22 -0.76 4.82 -4.07
CA PRO A 22 -1.11 5.23 -5.41
C PRO A 22 0.12 5.78 -6.16
N ASN A 23 0.36 5.26 -7.36
CA ASN A 23 1.32 5.77 -8.35
C ASN A 23 2.73 6.03 -7.80
N GLN A 24 3.22 5.14 -6.92
CA GLN A 24 4.60 5.19 -6.43
C GLN A 24 5.48 4.25 -7.25
N VAL A 25 6.42 4.82 -8.02
CA VAL A 25 7.35 4.06 -8.87
C VAL A 25 8.41 3.32 -8.05
N LYS A 26 8.82 3.91 -6.92
CA LYS A 26 9.87 3.36 -6.06
C LYS A 26 9.50 3.41 -4.60
N TYR A 27 9.74 2.30 -3.90
CA TYR A 27 9.78 2.28 -2.45
C TYR A 27 11.24 2.40 -2.01
N VAL A 28 11.55 3.55 -1.40
CA VAL A 28 12.89 3.88 -0.89
C VAL A 28 12.88 3.73 0.63
N GLY A 29 13.59 2.72 1.12
CA GLY A 29 13.67 2.39 2.55
C GLY A 29 14.16 0.96 2.78
N GLU A 30 14.46 0.64 4.04
CA GLU A 30 14.79 -0.73 4.48
C GLU A 30 13.54 -1.64 4.42
N GLY A 31 12.34 -1.03 4.44
CA GLY A 31 11.09 -1.75 4.38
C GLY A 31 10.78 -2.54 5.64
N ALA A 32 11.48 -2.24 6.75
CA ALA A 32 11.22 -2.84 8.06
C ALA A 32 9.77 -2.63 8.49
N GLY A 33 9.21 -1.44 8.22
CA GLY A 33 7.81 -1.15 8.50
C GLY A 33 6.85 -2.02 7.70
N ILE A 34 7.06 -2.14 6.39
CA ILE A 34 6.22 -3.00 5.52
C ILE A 34 6.33 -4.46 5.95
N LYS A 35 7.54 -4.95 6.25
CA LYS A 35 7.76 -6.34 6.68
C LYS A 35 7.01 -6.65 7.98
N ALA A 36 7.09 -5.75 8.95
CA ALA A 36 6.44 -5.94 10.24
C ALA A 36 4.91 -5.88 10.12
N ILE A 37 4.37 -4.94 9.32
CA ILE A 37 2.92 -4.80 9.09
C ILE A 37 2.36 -6.04 8.37
N THR A 38 3.06 -6.52 7.34
CA THR A 38 2.64 -7.70 6.58
C THR A 38 2.95 -9.02 7.28
N GLY A 39 3.95 -9.04 8.16
CA GLY A 39 4.31 -10.17 9.02
C GLY A 39 3.44 -10.31 10.27
N GLY A 40 2.76 -9.24 10.67
CA GLY A 40 1.99 -9.22 11.92
C GLY A 40 2.86 -9.08 13.16
N ASP A 41 4.03 -8.47 13.03
CA ASP A 41 4.97 -8.25 14.13
C ASP A 41 4.50 -7.09 15.03
N LEU A 42 5.01 -7.07 16.27
CA LEU A 42 4.85 -5.94 17.17
C LEU A 42 5.68 -4.76 16.69
N ILE A 43 5.04 -3.61 16.54
CA ILE A 43 5.68 -2.40 16.03
C ILE A 43 5.51 -1.28 17.04
N GLU A 44 6.60 -0.57 17.28
CA GLU A 44 6.57 0.67 18.05
C GLU A 44 6.04 1.81 17.20
N VAL A 45 5.06 2.52 17.77
CA VAL A 45 4.42 3.68 17.20
C VAL A 45 4.63 4.86 18.13
N ASP A 46 5.08 5.98 17.55
CA ASP A 46 5.27 7.23 18.27
C ASP A 46 4.17 8.23 17.87
N GLY A 47 3.24 8.46 18.81
CA GLY A 47 2.15 9.41 18.65
C GLY A 47 2.60 10.82 18.98
N LYS A 48 2.21 11.81 18.17
CA LYS A 48 2.53 13.20 18.48
C LYS A 48 1.81 13.61 19.77
N TYR A 49 2.57 13.88 20.84
CA TYR A 49 2.07 14.22 22.18
C TYR A 49 1.44 13.05 22.97
N GLU A 50 1.67 11.80 22.55
CA GLU A 50 1.25 10.60 23.29
C GLU A 50 2.48 9.80 23.74
N LYS A 51 2.31 8.91 24.71
CA LYS A 51 3.38 7.96 25.07
C LYS A 51 3.56 6.97 23.93
N GLN A 52 4.81 6.65 23.62
CA GLN A 52 5.15 5.59 22.68
C GLN A 52 4.50 4.27 23.15
N PHE A 53 3.82 3.59 22.22
CA PHE A 53 3.16 2.32 22.50
C PHE A 53 3.50 1.29 21.41
N SER A 54 3.45 0.03 21.80
CA SER A 54 3.61 -1.09 20.88
C SER A 54 2.24 -1.63 20.48
N THR A 55 2.04 -1.83 19.18
CA THR A 55 0.79 -2.41 18.67
C THR A 55 1.06 -3.27 17.45
N ILE A 56 0.12 -4.15 17.14
CA ILE A 56 0.17 -5.01 15.96
C ILE A 56 -0.72 -4.36 14.89
N ILE A 57 -0.11 -3.82 13.84
CA ILE A 57 -0.81 -3.27 12.69
C ILE A 57 -0.97 -4.38 11.65
N LYS A 58 -2.12 -5.04 11.63
CA LYS A 58 -2.47 -6.01 10.58
C LYS A 58 -3.11 -5.28 9.40
N ALA A 59 -2.30 -4.92 8.41
CA ALA A 59 -2.78 -4.23 7.22
C ALA A 59 -2.29 -4.88 5.92
N VAL A 60 -3.15 -4.87 4.91
CA VAL A 60 -2.79 -5.23 3.53
C VAL A 60 -2.28 -3.98 2.82
N VAL A 61 -1.14 -4.10 2.14
CA VAL A 61 -0.56 -3.00 1.36
C VAL A 61 -0.90 -3.21 -0.11
N LEU A 62 -1.69 -2.31 -0.68
CA LEU A 62 -2.06 -2.30 -2.09
C LEU A 62 -1.27 -1.21 -2.82
N ALA A 63 -0.36 -1.62 -3.69
CA ALA A 63 0.34 -0.70 -4.60
C ALA A 63 -0.35 -0.71 -5.96
N THR A 64 -0.73 0.47 -6.44
CA THR A 64 -1.27 0.65 -7.79
C THR A 64 -0.27 1.48 -8.58
N ASN A 65 0.31 0.92 -9.62
CA ASN A 65 1.25 1.63 -10.47
C ASN A 65 1.11 1.14 -11.91
N ASN A 66 1.49 2.00 -12.86
CA ASN A 66 1.51 1.66 -14.29
C ASN A 66 2.67 0.70 -14.63
N GLU A 67 3.76 0.79 -13.86
CA GLU A 67 4.92 -0.08 -13.98
C GLU A 67 5.16 -0.86 -12.68
N PRO A 68 5.85 -2.02 -12.73
CA PRO A 68 6.22 -2.73 -11.52
C PRO A 68 7.02 -1.84 -10.57
N MET A 69 6.52 -1.65 -9.35
CA MET A 69 7.22 -0.87 -8.33
C MET A 69 8.58 -1.48 -8.02
N SER A 70 9.63 -0.66 -8.05
CA SER A 70 10.99 -1.07 -7.68
C SER A 70 11.27 -0.77 -6.20
N PHE A 71 11.87 -1.74 -5.52
CA PHE A 71 12.25 -1.63 -4.11
C PHE A 71 13.76 -1.46 -4.01
N THR A 72 14.23 -0.53 -3.19
CA THR A 72 15.68 -0.35 -2.94
C THR A 72 16.23 -1.36 -1.91
N GLU A 73 15.37 -2.18 -1.33
CA GLU A 73 15.73 -3.18 -0.35
C GLU A 73 16.55 -4.32 -0.99
N ARG A 74 17.72 -4.63 -0.41
CA ARG A 74 18.64 -5.66 -0.93
C ARG A 74 18.35 -7.08 -0.45
N ASN A 75 17.51 -7.27 0.57
CA ASN A 75 17.38 -8.56 1.26
C ASN A 75 16.25 -9.46 0.72
N GLY A 76 15.55 -9.03 -0.34
CA GLY A 76 14.48 -9.81 -0.98
C GLY A 76 13.27 -10.11 -0.06
N GLY A 77 13.21 -9.51 1.12
CA GLY A 77 12.17 -9.80 2.12
C GLY A 77 10.79 -9.37 1.65
N ILE A 78 10.69 -8.20 1.01
CA ILE A 78 9.42 -7.73 0.44
C ILE A 78 9.01 -8.53 -0.80
N ALA A 79 9.98 -9.03 -1.59
CA ALA A 79 9.68 -9.76 -2.81
C ALA A 79 8.90 -11.07 -2.57
N ARG A 80 9.08 -11.70 -1.40
CA ARG A 80 8.34 -12.91 -0.98
C ARG A 80 6.95 -12.61 -0.39
N ARG A 81 6.64 -11.35 -0.10
CA ARG A 81 5.40 -10.89 0.55
C ARG A 81 4.45 -10.15 -0.39
N ARG A 82 4.78 -10.10 -1.69
CA ARG A 82 4.00 -9.41 -2.71
C ARG A 82 3.39 -10.39 -3.71
N VAL A 83 2.16 -10.10 -4.11
CA VAL A 83 1.51 -10.73 -5.26
C VAL A 83 1.30 -9.64 -6.30
N ILE A 84 1.81 -9.86 -7.51
CA ILE A 84 1.70 -8.88 -8.61
C ILE A 84 0.56 -9.34 -9.52
N PHE A 85 -0.47 -8.51 -9.64
CA PHE A 85 -1.54 -8.72 -10.61
C PHE A 85 -1.28 -7.85 -11.85
N PRO A 86 -0.84 -8.43 -12.99
CA PRO A 86 -0.69 -7.66 -14.21
C PRO A 86 -2.07 -7.38 -14.82
N SER A 87 -2.55 -6.14 -14.77
CA SER A 87 -3.76 -5.73 -15.47
C SER A 87 -3.42 -5.28 -16.90
N LYS A 88 -3.50 -6.20 -17.87
CA LYS A 88 -3.37 -5.85 -19.30
C LYS A 88 -4.68 -5.36 -19.93
N ASN A 89 -5.81 -5.52 -19.22
CA ASN A 89 -7.10 -5.09 -19.73
C ASN A 89 -7.31 -3.59 -19.44
N GLN A 90 -7.15 -2.77 -20.48
CA GLN A 90 -7.71 -1.43 -20.47
C GLN A 90 -9.23 -1.57 -20.38
N ARG A 91 -9.79 -1.38 -19.18
CA ARG A 91 -11.24 -1.19 -19.05
C ARG A 91 -11.55 0.16 -19.69
N LYS A 92 -11.99 0.13 -20.94
CA LYS A 92 -12.70 1.24 -21.57
C LYS A 92 -13.95 1.43 -20.73
N ILE A 93 -13.95 2.42 -19.83
CA ILE A 93 -15.16 2.82 -19.11
C ILE A 93 -16.09 3.33 -20.21
N ARG A 94 -16.98 2.45 -20.67
CA ARG A 94 -18.14 2.89 -21.44
C ARG A 94 -18.92 3.75 -20.47
N ASN A 95 -18.77 5.06 -20.59
CA ASN A 95 -19.75 6.00 -20.07
C ASN A 95 -21.05 5.71 -20.81
N CYS A 96 -21.81 4.71 -20.34
CA CYS A 96 -23.24 4.68 -20.58
C CYS A 96 -23.82 5.83 -19.78
N ARG A 97 -23.77 7.04 -20.36
CA ARG A 97 -24.77 8.05 -20.05
C ARG A 97 -26.11 7.37 -20.32
N ARG A 98 -26.94 7.26 -19.29
CA ARG A 98 -28.38 7.06 -19.44
C ARG A 98 -28.93 8.32 -20.12
N GLU A 99 -28.70 8.46 -21.42
CA GLU A 99 -29.57 9.25 -22.27
C GLU A 99 -30.52 8.24 -22.91
N SER A 100 -31.73 8.25 -22.36
CA SER A 100 -33.00 7.88 -22.98
C SER A 100 -32.93 7.46 -24.46
N VAL A 101 -33.37 6.21 -24.69
CA VAL A 101 -34.03 5.74 -25.92
C VAL A 101 -33.24 5.92 -27.22
N GLY A 102 -32.52 4.89 -27.67
CA GLY A 102 -31.94 4.90 -29.01
C GLY A 102 -30.98 3.76 -29.31
N ASN A 103 -31.56 2.60 -29.65
CA ASN A 103 -31.00 1.52 -30.48
C ASN A 103 -29.46 1.44 -30.64
N CYS A 104 -28.82 0.58 -29.86
CA CYS A 104 -27.47 0.10 -30.17
C CYS A 104 -27.56 -0.95 -31.30
N ARG A 105 -27.06 -0.59 -32.48
CA ARG A 105 -26.54 -1.56 -33.46
C ARG A 105 -25.11 -1.95 -33.11
#